data_AF-A0AAE0L0Z7-F1
#
_entry.id   AF-A0AAE0L0Z7-F1
#
_cell.length_a   1.000
_cell.length_b   1.000
_cell.length_c   1.000
_cell.angle_alpha   90.00
_cell.angle_beta   90.00
_cell.angle_gamma   90.00
#
_symmetry.space_group_name_H-M   'P 1'
#
loop_
_entity.id
_entity.type
_entity.pdbx_description
1 polymer ?
#
loop_
_entity_poly.entity_id
_entity_poly.type
_entity_poly.pdbx_seq_one_letter_code
_entity_poly.pdbx_strand_id
1 'polypeptide(L)'
;VTLGLLAMSALEFVYACIVPYGWYRLAPYLRIAYAANNDKDIRRQLMLLVNITPDILSIASLAGLWLLLFAWVATVMFPNYDEEGALYFPDFNQSLWSLFILLTSANYPDIMMPAYIKQRASCLFFILFLVGGLFFFMNLILAVVYKKFTDQDEEFNSQFKVNREMALKRAFTLLDADNNGALSVEEVMELFLELQRYQSFASHIDEQSCPLMFKNLDTSGSKDIDLDEWSKVCSILQDQIRGPLGPSYFEVNFPSLSGIKDAVDSAWFDSLINALLTLNGVTLILESRDALIGRSTHNDHTNGGSWLNAVELTFTIVLALEVALKIVTKGWSRYWNANHVNRFDFGVTVITVLATAYVYLPGASNDPHTIRFILLLRLPRMFVLLLNVPKFKVVAITFTHMLPAASKLLKTLLCLMFVFAVLGVHLFGGKINTDSDGSTYHKIQHGGKYNVGAFHDSEHYYYNNFNDMFMAMMVLFELLVVNNCMNLKTTPPQSGYSVCLPLSLVMAGENLDYPSSPSSE
;
A
#
# COMPACT_ATOMS: atom_id res chain seq x y z
N VAL A 1 28.98 -6.36 1.29
CA VAL A 1 27.92 -6.03 0.31
C VAL A 1 27.50 -4.56 0.39
N THR A 2 27.04 -4.05 1.54
CA THR A 2 26.66 -2.63 1.72
C THR A 2 27.74 -1.63 1.30
N LEU A 3 28.99 -1.81 1.77
CA LEU A 3 30.14 -1.00 1.38
C LEU A 3 30.43 -1.06 -0.14
N GLY A 4 30.21 -2.21 -0.77
CA GLY A 4 30.38 -2.39 -2.22
C GLY A 4 29.31 -1.64 -3.03
N LEU A 5 28.05 -1.67 -2.59
CA LEU A 5 26.97 -0.92 -3.23
C LEU A 5 27.17 0.60 -3.09
N LEU A 6 27.64 1.07 -1.93
CA LEU A 6 27.98 2.47 -1.72
C LEU A 6 29.17 2.90 -2.58
N ALA A 7 30.21 2.08 -2.67
CA ALA A 7 31.36 2.33 -3.55
C ALA A 7 30.94 2.41 -5.03
N MET A 8 30.08 1.50 -5.49
CA MET A 8 29.53 1.53 -6.86
C MET A 8 28.69 2.79 -7.10
N SER A 9 27.85 3.19 -6.15
CA SER A 9 27.05 4.41 -6.27
C SER A 9 27.93 5.68 -6.28
N ALA A 10 29.04 5.67 -5.54
CA ALA A 10 30.00 6.78 -5.53
C ALA A 10 30.79 6.85 -6.85
N LEU A 11 31.24 5.71 -7.37
CA LEU A 11 31.92 5.62 -8.67
C LEU A 11 31.02 6.10 -9.80
N GLU A 12 29.74 5.74 -9.77
CA GLU A 12 28.80 6.21 -10.77
C GLU A 12 28.45 7.69 -10.62
N PHE A 13 28.38 8.22 -9.40
CA PHE A 13 28.25 9.66 -9.18
C PHE A 13 29.42 10.42 -9.81
N VAL A 14 30.66 9.94 -9.61
CA VAL A 14 31.85 10.50 -10.25
C VAL A 14 31.76 10.38 -11.77
N TYR A 15 31.32 9.23 -12.30
CA TYR A 15 31.09 9.04 -13.74
C TYR A 15 30.05 10.02 -14.30
N ALA A 16 28.94 10.24 -13.59
CA ALA A 16 27.88 11.16 -13.99
C ALA A 16 28.33 12.63 -13.98
N CYS A 17 29.25 13.01 -13.09
CA CYS A 17 29.87 14.33 -13.10
C CYS A 17 30.79 14.54 -14.31
N ILE A 18 31.42 13.47 -14.80
CA ILE A 18 32.30 13.50 -15.98
C ILE A 18 31.49 13.43 -17.28
N VAL A 19 30.42 12.63 -17.30
CA VAL A 19 29.55 12.41 -18.45
C VAL A 19 28.10 12.78 -18.09
N PRO A 20 27.74 14.07 -18.17
CA PRO A 20 26.42 14.54 -17.74
C PRO A 20 25.26 14.01 -18.60
N TYR A 21 25.51 13.78 -19.90
CA TYR A 21 24.51 13.36 -20.89
C TYR A 21 24.47 11.83 -21.14
N GLY A 22 24.76 11.02 -20.12
CA GLY A 22 24.62 9.57 -20.23
C GLY A 22 23.15 9.13 -20.36
N TRP A 23 22.83 8.38 -21.41
CA TRP A 23 21.50 7.80 -21.67
C TRP A 23 21.11 6.70 -20.67
N TYR A 24 22.08 6.11 -19.97
CA TYR A 24 21.88 5.05 -18.98
C TYR A 24 22.52 5.42 -17.64
N ARG A 25 21.74 5.30 -16.55
CA ARG A 25 22.22 5.49 -15.18
C ARG A 25 21.89 4.26 -14.33
N LEU A 26 22.91 3.64 -13.75
CA LEU A 26 22.80 2.49 -12.86
C LEU A 26 22.40 2.90 -11.42
N ALA A 27 22.53 4.18 -11.06
CA ALA A 27 22.52 4.68 -9.68
C ALA A 27 21.16 4.47 -9.02
N PRO A 28 20.03 4.67 -9.71
CA PRO A 28 18.73 4.37 -9.13
C PRO A 28 18.58 2.90 -8.75
N TYR A 29 19.10 1.96 -9.56
CA TYR A 29 19.05 0.53 -9.27
C TYR A 29 19.92 0.18 -8.04
N LEU A 30 21.09 0.79 -7.93
CA LEU A 30 21.97 0.61 -6.76
C LEU A 30 21.34 1.11 -5.46
N ARG A 31 20.59 2.22 -5.50
CA ARG A 31 19.86 2.75 -4.32
C ARG A 31 18.83 1.77 -3.80
N ILE A 32 18.09 1.12 -4.70
CA ILE A 32 17.11 0.10 -4.34
C ILE A 32 17.80 -1.16 -3.81
N ALA A 33 18.87 -1.61 -4.48
CA ALA A 33 19.66 -2.75 -4.02
C ALA A 33 20.22 -2.51 -2.61
N TYR A 34 20.64 -1.28 -2.31
CA TYR A 34 21.05 -0.86 -0.97
C TYR A 34 19.90 -0.90 0.04
N ALA A 35 18.73 -0.35 -0.32
CA ALA A 35 17.54 -0.38 0.53
C ALA A 35 17.08 -1.82 0.82
N ALA A 36 17.02 -2.67 -0.20
CA ALA A 36 16.64 -4.07 -0.11
C ALA A 36 17.64 -4.90 0.72
N ASN A 37 18.94 -4.56 0.69
CA ASN A 37 19.93 -5.26 1.49
C ASN A 37 19.93 -4.84 2.98
N ASN A 38 19.54 -3.60 3.28
CA ASN A 38 19.50 -3.09 4.66
C ASN A 38 18.20 -3.46 5.39
N ASP A 39 17.06 -3.49 4.69
CA ASP A 39 15.79 -3.90 5.27
C ASP A 39 15.65 -5.44 5.25
N LYS A 40 15.63 -6.04 6.46
CA LYS A 40 15.50 -7.49 6.63
C LYS A 40 14.15 -8.00 6.09
N ASP A 41 13.09 -7.22 6.18
CA ASP A 41 11.77 -7.61 5.70
C ASP A 41 11.78 -7.69 4.16
N ILE A 42 12.29 -6.68 3.47
CA ILE A 42 12.37 -6.65 1.99
C ILE A 42 13.22 -7.82 1.49
N ARG A 43 14.41 -8.02 2.06
CA ARG A 43 15.28 -9.14 1.67
C ARG A 43 14.58 -10.49 1.83
N ARG A 44 13.88 -10.70 2.94
CA ARG A 44 13.15 -11.94 3.19
C ARG A 44 12.03 -12.15 2.17
N GLN A 45 11.25 -11.11 1.87
CA GLN A 45 10.16 -11.19 0.89
C GLN A 45 10.67 -11.43 -0.54
N LEU A 46 11.78 -10.79 -0.93
CA LEU A 46 12.41 -11.05 -2.24
C LEU A 46 12.92 -12.49 -2.37
N MET A 47 13.57 -13.00 -1.31
CA MET A 47 14.03 -14.40 -1.30
C MET A 47 12.84 -15.38 -1.35
N LEU A 48 11.73 -15.07 -0.68
CA LEU A 48 10.48 -15.83 -0.77
C LEU A 48 9.97 -15.86 -2.22
N LEU A 49 9.92 -14.72 -2.91
CA LEU A 49 9.48 -14.67 -4.30
C LEU A 49 10.37 -15.52 -5.22
N VAL A 50 11.70 -15.44 -5.06
CA VAL A 50 12.65 -16.25 -5.82
C VAL A 50 12.47 -17.74 -5.54
N ASN A 51 12.24 -18.11 -4.27
CA ASN A 51 12.05 -19.51 -3.88
C ASN A 51 10.75 -20.12 -4.41
N ILE A 52 9.68 -19.33 -4.57
CA ILE A 52 8.38 -19.79 -5.09
C ILE A 52 8.34 -19.82 -6.62
N THR A 53 9.22 -19.04 -7.28
CA THR A 53 9.31 -18.95 -8.75
C THR A 53 9.34 -20.30 -9.48
N PRO A 54 10.14 -21.32 -9.10
CA PRO A 54 10.15 -22.59 -9.83
C PRO A 54 8.80 -23.33 -9.77
N ASP A 55 8.11 -23.28 -8.62
CA ASP A 55 6.80 -23.90 -8.46
C ASP A 55 5.75 -23.19 -9.33
N ILE A 56 5.74 -21.85 -9.33
CA ILE A 56 4.89 -21.06 -10.21
C ILE A 56 5.18 -21.36 -11.67
N LEU A 57 6.45 -21.44 -12.06
CA LEU A 57 6.88 -21.68 -13.43
C LEU A 57 6.36 -23.02 -13.95
N SER A 58 6.32 -24.05 -13.10
CA SER A 58 5.77 -25.36 -13.48
C SER A 58 4.28 -25.28 -13.87
N ILE A 59 3.46 -24.56 -13.11
CA ILE A 59 2.02 -24.39 -13.38
C ILE A 59 1.80 -23.41 -14.52
N ALA A 60 2.60 -22.35 -14.58
CA ALA A 60 2.58 -21.38 -15.67
C ALA A 60 2.93 -22.04 -17.01
N SER A 61 3.81 -23.05 -17.02
CA SER A 61 4.11 -23.81 -18.24
C SER A 61 2.89 -24.59 -18.76
N LEU A 62 2.09 -25.17 -17.85
CA LEU A 62 0.84 -25.85 -18.20
C LEU A 62 -0.22 -24.87 -18.70
N ALA A 63 -0.36 -23.70 -18.05
CA ALA A 63 -1.22 -22.62 -18.52
C ALA A 63 -0.76 -22.06 -19.88
N GLY A 64 0.55 -21.99 -20.12
CA GLY A 64 1.14 -21.61 -21.40
C GLY A 64 0.81 -22.60 -22.50
N LEU A 65 0.85 -23.91 -22.21
CA LEU A 65 0.42 -24.95 -23.15
C LEU A 65 -1.07 -24.84 -23.48
N TRP A 66 -1.92 -24.60 -22.47
CA TRP A 66 -3.35 -24.33 -22.66
C TRP A 66 -3.57 -23.12 -23.58
N LEU A 67 -2.85 -22.03 -23.34
CA LEU A 67 -2.92 -20.82 -24.15
C LEU A 67 -2.48 -21.08 -25.59
N LEU A 68 -1.37 -21.80 -25.80
CA LEU A 68 -0.88 -22.17 -27.14
C LEU A 68 -1.89 -23.03 -27.91
N LEU A 69 -2.51 -24.01 -27.23
CA LEU A 69 -3.53 -24.87 -27.81
C LEU A 69 -4.75 -24.06 -28.25
N PHE A 70 -5.27 -23.19 -27.38
CA PHE A 70 -6.43 -22.36 -27.72
C PHE A 70 -6.11 -21.29 -28.76
N ALA A 71 -4.89 -20.76 -28.80
CA ALA A 71 -4.45 -19.84 -29.85
C ALA A 71 -4.42 -20.54 -31.21
N TRP A 72 -3.93 -21.78 -31.25
CA TRP A 72 -3.97 -22.58 -32.47
C TRP A 72 -5.42 -22.88 -32.90
N VAL A 73 -6.29 -23.31 -31.98
CA VAL A 73 -7.71 -23.54 -32.30
C VAL A 73 -8.40 -22.25 -32.77
N ALA A 74 -8.13 -21.11 -32.12
CA ALA A 74 -8.69 -19.81 -32.50
C ALA A 74 -8.30 -19.41 -33.93
N THR A 75 -7.04 -19.56 -34.32
CA THR A 75 -6.60 -19.25 -35.70
C THR A 75 -7.30 -20.09 -36.76
N VAL A 76 -7.61 -21.34 -36.44
CA VAL A 76 -8.26 -22.26 -37.38
C VAL A 76 -9.78 -22.04 -37.40
N MET A 77 -10.37 -21.74 -36.23
CA MET A 77 -11.81 -21.56 -36.05
C MET A 77 -12.30 -20.18 -36.51
N PHE A 78 -11.49 -19.13 -36.34
CA PHE A 78 -11.78 -17.74 -36.70
C PHE A 78 -10.78 -17.22 -37.74
N PRO A 79 -10.91 -17.65 -39.01
CA PRO A 79 -9.97 -17.30 -40.07
C PRO A 79 -10.08 -15.84 -40.50
N ASN A 80 -8.98 -15.30 -41.05
CA ASN A 80 -8.80 -13.87 -41.33
C ASN A 80 -9.74 -13.27 -42.37
N TYR A 81 -10.42 -14.10 -43.16
CA TYR A 81 -11.38 -13.61 -44.14
C TYR A 81 -12.67 -13.12 -43.47
N ASP A 82 -12.93 -13.53 -42.23
CA ASP A 82 -14.00 -13.01 -41.40
C ASP A 82 -13.54 -11.76 -40.65
N GLU A 83 -14.42 -10.74 -40.55
CA GLU A 83 -14.15 -9.50 -39.81
C GLU A 83 -13.65 -9.73 -38.36
N GLU A 84 -14.07 -10.83 -37.74
CA GLU A 84 -13.71 -11.24 -36.38
C GLU A 84 -12.28 -11.77 -36.30
N GLY A 85 -11.93 -12.66 -37.25
CA GLY A 85 -10.59 -13.22 -37.39
C GLY A 85 -9.60 -12.14 -37.78
N ALA A 86 -9.98 -11.24 -38.69
CA ALA A 86 -9.14 -10.11 -39.10
C ALA A 86 -8.80 -9.17 -37.93
N LEU A 87 -9.72 -8.98 -36.97
CA LEU A 87 -9.52 -8.05 -35.86
C LEU A 87 -8.71 -8.64 -34.71
N TYR A 88 -9.01 -9.86 -34.27
CA TYR A 88 -8.41 -10.45 -33.06
C TYR A 88 -7.58 -11.70 -33.31
N PHE A 89 -7.83 -12.45 -34.39
CA PHE A 89 -7.20 -13.74 -34.67
C PHE A 89 -6.52 -13.85 -36.05
N PRO A 90 -5.80 -12.81 -36.55
CA PRO A 90 -5.30 -12.84 -37.93
C PRO A 90 -4.15 -13.85 -38.09
N ASP A 91 -3.31 -14.01 -37.09
CA ASP A 91 -2.21 -14.99 -37.16
C ASP A 91 -2.07 -15.66 -35.80
N PHE A 92 -1.30 -16.75 -35.75
CA PHE A 92 -1.06 -17.47 -34.50
C PHE A 92 -0.50 -16.56 -33.41
N ASN A 93 0.45 -15.68 -33.74
CA ASN A 93 1.05 -14.78 -32.77
C ASN A 93 0.04 -13.75 -32.22
N GLN A 94 -0.80 -13.18 -33.09
CA GLN A 94 -1.83 -12.23 -32.67
C GLN A 94 -2.95 -12.91 -31.89
N SER A 95 -3.34 -14.11 -32.29
CA SER A 95 -4.31 -14.94 -31.56
C SER A 95 -3.79 -15.29 -30.16
N LEU A 96 -2.52 -15.67 -30.06
CA LEU A 96 -1.84 -15.94 -28.79
C LEU A 96 -1.89 -14.72 -27.87
N TRP A 97 -1.60 -13.54 -28.42
CA TRP A 97 -1.63 -12.29 -27.69
C TRP A 97 -3.05 -11.89 -27.25
N SER A 98 -4.02 -11.93 -28.15
CA SER A 98 -5.43 -11.64 -27.87
C SER A 98 -6.00 -12.55 -26.79
N LEU A 99 -5.66 -13.84 -26.82
CA LEU A 99 -6.05 -14.81 -25.78
C LEU A 99 -5.27 -14.64 -24.49
N PHE A 100 -4.02 -14.18 -24.53
CA PHE A 100 -3.26 -13.83 -23.33
C PHE A 100 -3.91 -12.67 -22.57
N ILE A 101 -4.41 -11.66 -23.29
CA ILE A 101 -5.18 -10.56 -22.70
C ILE A 101 -6.56 -11.04 -22.20
N LEU A 102 -7.17 -11.98 -22.91
CA LEU A 102 -8.41 -12.61 -22.45
C LEU A 102 -8.20 -13.44 -21.17
N LEU A 103 -7.03 -14.06 -21.00
CA LEU A 103 -6.67 -14.78 -19.77
C LEU A 103 -6.66 -13.83 -18.55
N THR A 104 -6.33 -12.55 -18.75
CA THR A 104 -6.44 -11.50 -17.72
C THR A 104 -7.81 -10.81 -17.70
N SER A 105 -8.78 -11.26 -18.50
CA SER A 105 -10.14 -10.70 -18.66
C SER A 105 -10.20 -9.23 -19.10
N ALA A 106 -9.11 -8.66 -19.62
CA ALA A 106 -9.01 -7.22 -19.85
C ALA A 106 -9.71 -6.75 -21.15
N ASN A 107 -9.95 -7.66 -22.10
CA ASN A 107 -10.64 -7.40 -23.37
C ASN A 107 -11.97 -8.16 -23.49
N TYR A 108 -12.50 -8.67 -22.38
CA TYR A 108 -13.83 -9.28 -22.34
C TYR A 108 -14.87 -8.21 -21.96
N PRO A 109 -16.04 -8.12 -22.65
CA PRO A 109 -16.55 -9.05 -23.66
C PRO A 109 -16.10 -8.76 -25.10
N ASP A 110 -15.38 -7.67 -25.36
CA ASP A 110 -15.13 -7.12 -26.71
C ASP A 110 -14.52 -8.11 -27.70
N ILE A 111 -13.57 -8.95 -27.27
CA ILE A 111 -12.96 -9.99 -28.13
C ILE A 111 -13.96 -11.04 -28.63
N MET A 112 -15.02 -11.30 -27.86
CA MET A 112 -16.05 -12.30 -28.19
C MET A 112 -17.18 -11.70 -29.03
N MET A 113 -17.45 -10.40 -28.90
CA MET A 113 -18.66 -9.78 -29.46
C MET A 113 -18.82 -9.99 -30.97
N PRO A 114 -17.78 -9.82 -31.83
CA PRO A 114 -17.90 -10.08 -33.25
C PRO A 114 -18.40 -11.52 -33.54
N ALA A 115 -17.70 -12.51 -32.97
CA ALA A 115 -18.03 -13.95 -33.08
C ALA A 115 -19.40 -14.33 -32.55
N TYR A 116 -19.84 -13.68 -31.48
CA TYR A 116 -21.12 -13.94 -30.87
C TYR A 116 -22.30 -13.43 -31.71
N ILE A 117 -22.12 -12.29 -32.38
CA ILE A 117 -23.15 -11.69 -33.24
C ILE A 117 -23.41 -12.57 -34.46
N LYS A 118 -22.37 -13.15 -35.07
CA LYS A 118 -22.53 -14.09 -36.19
C LYS A 118 -23.10 -15.43 -35.74
N GLN A 119 -22.51 -16.04 -34.71
CA GLN A 119 -22.95 -17.34 -34.22
C GLN A 119 -22.93 -17.39 -32.69
N ARG A 120 -24.12 -17.51 -32.09
CA ARG A 120 -24.27 -17.59 -30.63
C ARG A 120 -23.46 -18.72 -29.99
N ALA A 121 -23.26 -19.83 -30.70
CA ALA A 121 -22.48 -20.97 -30.21
C ALA A 121 -20.98 -20.64 -30.03
N SER A 122 -20.45 -19.60 -30.68
CA SER A 122 -19.06 -19.16 -30.51
C SER A 122 -18.74 -18.75 -29.06
N CYS A 123 -19.75 -18.37 -28.27
CA CYS A 123 -19.54 -18.09 -26.84
C CYS A 123 -18.98 -19.31 -26.08
N LEU A 124 -19.29 -20.54 -26.52
CA LEU A 124 -18.80 -21.76 -25.86
C LEU A 124 -17.28 -21.86 -25.90
N PHE A 125 -16.65 -21.40 -26.99
CA PHE A 125 -15.19 -21.35 -27.10
C PHE A 125 -14.59 -20.44 -26.02
N PHE A 126 -15.08 -19.20 -25.92
CA PHE A 126 -14.59 -18.21 -24.94
C PHE A 126 -14.90 -18.61 -23.50
N ILE A 127 -16.09 -19.16 -23.23
CA ILE A 127 -16.46 -19.67 -21.90
C ILE A 127 -15.54 -20.83 -21.50
N LEU A 128 -15.30 -21.80 -22.39
CA LEU A 128 -14.40 -22.91 -22.11
C LEU A 128 -12.97 -22.43 -21.82
N PHE A 129 -12.47 -21.48 -22.64
CA PHE A 129 -11.17 -20.86 -22.43
C PHE A 129 -11.07 -20.17 -21.06
N LEU A 130 -12.07 -19.36 -20.68
CA LEU A 130 -12.09 -18.65 -19.40
C LEU A 130 -12.24 -19.60 -18.21
N VAL A 131 -13.04 -20.67 -18.33
CA VAL A 131 -13.17 -21.66 -17.26
C VAL A 131 -11.85 -22.38 -16.98
N GLY A 132 -11.15 -22.82 -18.04
CA GLY A 132 -9.82 -23.42 -17.88
C GLY A 132 -8.74 -22.42 -17.45
N GLY A 133 -8.69 -21.26 -18.11
CA GLY A 133 -7.68 -20.23 -17.87
C GLY A 133 -7.83 -19.55 -16.51
N LEU A 134 -8.95 -18.85 -16.31
CA LEU A 134 -9.17 -18.00 -15.16
C LEU A 134 -9.53 -18.80 -13.91
N PHE A 135 -10.50 -19.72 -14.00
CA PHE A 135 -10.99 -20.41 -12.80
C PHE A 135 -10.14 -21.61 -12.39
N PHE A 136 -9.46 -22.27 -13.33
CA PHE A 136 -8.59 -23.39 -12.99
C PHE A 136 -7.14 -22.95 -12.83
N PHE A 137 -6.48 -22.44 -13.87
CA PHE A 137 -5.04 -22.12 -13.79
C PHE A 137 -4.70 -20.95 -12.87
N MET A 138 -5.38 -19.80 -12.96
CA MET A 138 -5.05 -18.65 -12.11
C MET A 138 -5.30 -18.95 -10.62
N ASN A 139 -6.39 -19.67 -10.30
CA ASN A 139 -6.66 -20.10 -8.93
C ASN A 139 -5.67 -21.17 -8.42
N LEU A 140 -5.18 -22.05 -9.31
CA LEU A 140 -4.14 -23.02 -8.95
C LEU A 140 -2.81 -22.32 -8.63
N ILE A 141 -2.41 -21.34 -9.44
CA ILE A 141 -1.22 -20.51 -9.16
C ILE A 141 -1.39 -19.81 -7.80
N LEU A 142 -2.55 -19.18 -7.56
CA LEU A 142 -2.84 -18.53 -6.28
C LEU A 142 -2.75 -19.51 -5.10
N ALA A 143 -3.29 -20.73 -5.24
CA ALA A 143 -3.25 -21.75 -4.20
C ALA A 143 -1.82 -22.20 -3.87
N VAL A 144 -0.95 -22.37 -4.89
CA VAL A 144 0.45 -22.75 -4.66
C VAL A 144 1.25 -21.62 -4.02
N VAL A 145 1.05 -20.38 -4.45
CA VAL A 145 1.66 -19.21 -3.81
C VAL A 145 1.21 -19.09 -2.36
N TYR A 146 -0.09 -19.23 -2.09
CA TYR A 146 -0.65 -19.17 -0.74
C TYR A 146 -0.06 -20.24 0.18
N LYS A 147 0.00 -21.49 -0.30
CA LYS A 147 0.58 -22.60 0.47
C LYS A 147 2.03 -22.34 0.84
N LYS A 148 2.87 -21.98 -0.15
CA LYS A 148 4.30 -21.71 0.09
C LYS A 148 4.54 -20.51 1.01
N PHE A 149 3.73 -19.46 0.86
CA PHE A 149 3.78 -18.31 1.74
C PHE A 149 3.42 -18.69 3.18
N THR A 150 2.38 -19.49 3.37
CA THR A 150 1.91 -19.95 4.69
C THR A 150 2.94 -20.87 5.35
N ASP A 151 3.46 -21.87 4.62
CA ASP A 151 4.49 -22.80 5.11
C ASP A 151 5.74 -22.03 5.61
N GLN A 152 6.17 -21.00 4.87
CA GLN A 152 7.33 -20.19 5.25
C GLN A 152 7.05 -19.26 6.43
N ASP A 153 5.82 -18.76 6.58
CA ASP A 153 5.45 -17.96 7.76
C ASP A 153 5.38 -18.83 9.02
N GLU A 154 4.86 -20.05 8.92
CA GLU A 154 4.86 -21.04 10.00
C GLU A 154 6.28 -21.43 10.43
N GLU A 155 7.17 -21.73 9.49
CA GLU A 155 8.57 -22.05 9.78
C GLU A 155 9.28 -20.90 10.51
N PHE A 156 9.06 -19.66 10.07
CA PHE A 156 9.62 -18.49 10.74
C PHE A 156 9.05 -18.29 12.14
N ASN A 157 7.74 -18.42 12.31
CA ASN A 157 7.10 -18.29 13.61
C ASN A 157 7.60 -19.38 14.57
N SER A 158 7.85 -20.60 14.07
CA SER A 158 8.49 -21.68 14.83
C SER A 158 9.92 -21.31 15.22
N GLN A 159 10.75 -20.85 14.27
CA GLN A 159 12.13 -20.45 14.57
C GLN A 159 12.20 -19.28 15.55
N PHE A 160 11.27 -18.32 15.45
CA PHE A 160 11.14 -17.22 16.40
C PHE A 160 10.83 -17.72 17.81
N LYS A 161 9.90 -18.69 17.95
CA LYS A 161 9.60 -19.33 19.24
C LYS A 161 10.83 -20.03 19.82
N VAL A 162 11.53 -20.83 19.02
CA VAL A 162 12.75 -21.54 19.46
C VAL A 162 13.85 -20.57 19.88
N ASN A 163 14.09 -19.50 19.11
CA ASN A 163 15.07 -18.46 19.48
C ASN A 163 14.67 -17.71 20.76
N ARG A 164 13.38 -17.42 20.94
CA ARG A 164 12.85 -16.82 22.17
C ARG A 164 13.07 -17.74 23.36
N GLU A 165 12.72 -19.02 23.24
CA GLU A 165 12.94 -20.02 24.29
C GLU A 165 14.42 -20.13 24.63
N MET A 166 15.31 -20.21 23.64
CA MET A 166 16.76 -20.23 23.90
C MET A 166 17.24 -18.97 24.63
N ALA A 167 16.73 -17.79 24.29
CA ALA A 167 17.07 -16.56 24.99
C ALA A 167 16.56 -16.55 26.44
N LEU A 168 15.33 -17.02 26.68
CA LEU A 168 14.75 -17.14 28.02
C LEU A 168 15.49 -18.16 28.87
N LYS A 169 15.88 -19.29 28.29
CA LYS A 169 16.72 -20.30 28.95
C LYS A 169 18.09 -19.75 29.32
N ARG A 170 18.73 -18.99 28.42
CA ARG A 170 20.00 -18.31 28.72
C ARG A 170 19.85 -17.26 29.82
N ALA A 171 18.75 -16.51 29.83
CA ALA A 171 18.47 -15.55 30.89
C ALA A 171 18.28 -16.27 32.23
N PHE A 172 17.53 -17.37 32.26
CA PHE A 172 17.35 -18.22 33.44
C PHE A 172 18.68 -18.69 34.01
N THR A 173 19.55 -19.26 33.16
CA THR A 173 20.88 -19.74 33.59
C THR A 173 21.83 -18.63 34.06
N LEU A 174 21.58 -17.37 33.71
CA LEU A 174 22.36 -16.24 34.19
C LEU A 174 21.83 -15.67 35.51
N LEU A 175 20.54 -15.90 35.79
CA LEU A 175 19.86 -15.47 37.01
C LEU A 175 20.02 -16.50 38.13
N ASP A 176 20.10 -17.78 37.79
CA ASP A 176 20.37 -18.90 38.69
C ASP A 176 21.84 -18.85 39.15
N ALA A 177 22.10 -18.12 40.23
CA ALA A 177 23.45 -17.86 40.71
C ALA A 177 24.07 -19.10 41.39
N ASP A 178 23.22 -19.94 42.00
CA ASP A 178 23.62 -21.15 42.70
C ASP A 178 23.63 -22.42 41.81
N ASN A 179 23.19 -22.30 40.56
CA ASN A 179 23.07 -23.36 39.55
C ASN A 179 22.23 -24.56 40.05
N ASN A 180 21.23 -24.29 40.90
CA ASN A 180 20.37 -25.33 41.44
C ASN A 180 19.26 -25.76 40.45
N GLY A 181 19.11 -25.05 39.33
CA GLY A 181 18.12 -25.33 38.29
C GLY A 181 16.72 -24.73 38.57
N ALA A 182 16.62 -23.86 39.57
CA ALA A 182 15.42 -23.15 40.00
C ALA A 182 15.79 -21.72 40.44
N LEU A 183 14.85 -20.78 40.33
CA LEU A 183 15.07 -19.41 40.78
C LEU A 183 14.38 -19.16 42.12
N SER A 184 15.17 -18.76 43.10
CA SER A 184 14.67 -18.37 44.41
C SER A 184 13.87 -17.07 44.35
N VAL A 185 13.07 -16.82 45.38
CA VAL A 185 12.32 -15.54 45.55
C VAL A 185 13.27 -14.33 45.53
N GLU A 186 14.46 -14.48 46.11
CA GLU A 186 15.45 -13.42 46.26
C GLU A 186 16.04 -13.02 44.90
N GLU A 187 16.45 -13.99 44.08
CA GLU A 187 17.01 -13.76 42.74
C GLU A 187 15.98 -13.10 41.80
N VAL A 188 14.72 -13.55 41.87
CA VAL A 188 13.63 -12.99 41.07
C VAL A 188 13.28 -11.57 41.53
N MET A 189 13.37 -11.30 42.84
CA MET A 189 13.15 -9.97 43.38
C MET A 189 14.25 -8.99 42.95
N GLU A 190 15.52 -9.41 42.96
CA GLU A 190 16.63 -8.61 42.44
C GLU A 190 16.44 -8.25 40.96
N LEU A 191 16.00 -9.22 40.15
CA LEU A 191 15.63 -8.95 38.76
C LEU A 191 14.54 -7.88 38.64
N PHE A 192 13.48 -7.98 39.45
CA PHE A 192 12.40 -6.98 39.41
C PHE A 192 12.86 -5.59 39.79
N LEU A 193 13.70 -5.47 40.81
CA LEU A 193 14.30 -4.20 41.24
C LEU A 193 15.18 -3.60 40.14
N GLU A 194 15.97 -4.42 39.44
CA GLU A 194 16.81 -3.95 38.34
C GLU A 194 16.00 -3.62 37.07
N LEU A 195 14.97 -4.40 36.73
CA LEU A 195 14.05 -4.08 35.64
C LEU A 195 13.31 -2.75 35.89
N GLN A 196 12.97 -2.46 37.14
CA GLN A 196 12.41 -1.17 37.56
C GLN A 196 13.38 0.00 37.33
N ARG A 197 14.69 -0.25 37.38
CA ARG A 197 15.72 0.77 37.14
C ARG A 197 15.96 1.03 35.65
N TYR A 198 15.87 0.01 34.80
CA TYR A 198 16.19 0.08 33.37
C TYR A 198 15.01 0.36 32.44
N GLN A 199 13.78 0.07 32.85
CA GLN A 199 12.57 0.36 32.09
C GLN A 199 11.66 1.29 32.88
N SER A 200 10.78 2.02 32.18
CA SER A 200 9.58 2.66 32.75
C SER A 200 8.56 1.58 33.18
N PHE A 201 9.05 0.63 33.98
CA PHE A 201 8.51 -0.68 34.29
C PHE A 201 7.52 -0.53 35.42
N ALA A 202 6.27 -0.22 35.08
CA ALA A 202 5.16 -0.11 36.01
C ALA A 202 5.31 1.00 37.08
N SER A 203 4.18 1.60 37.41
CA SER A 203 3.99 2.24 38.70
C SER A 203 4.43 1.27 39.80
N HIS A 204 5.42 1.64 40.63
CA HIS A 204 5.84 1.00 41.89
C HIS A 204 5.27 -0.42 42.11
N ILE A 205 6.03 -1.45 41.74
CA ILE A 205 5.73 -2.79 42.29
C ILE A 205 6.06 -2.68 43.77
N ASP A 206 5.01 -2.63 44.60
CA ASP A 206 5.16 -2.48 46.04
C ASP A 206 5.89 -3.71 46.59
N GLU A 207 6.75 -3.54 47.59
CA GLU A 207 7.56 -4.62 48.20
C GLU A 207 6.69 -5.78 48.72
N GLN A 208 5.41 -5.49 49.02
CA GLN A 208 4.40 -6.46 49.45
C GLN A 208 3.67 -7.20 48.30
N SER A 209 3.73 -6.68 47.07
CA SER A 209 3.07 -7.25 45.89
C SER A 209 3.93 -8.30 45.18
N CYS A 210 5.26 -8.18 45.26
CA CYS A 210 6.22 -9.14 44.71
C CYS A 210 6.02 -10.58 45.24
N PRO A 211 5.88 -10.82 46.56
CA PRO A 211 5.61 -12.16 47.08
C PRO A 211 4.28 -12.74 46.61
N LEU A 212 3.28 -11.88 46.37
CA LEU A 212 1.98 -12.29 45.87
C LEU A 212 2.03 -12.67 44.38
N MET A 213 2.80 -11.92 43.59
CA MET A 213 3.10 -12.29 42.20
C MET A 213 3.87 -13.60 42.16
N PHE A 214 4.91 -13.76 42.98
CA PHE A 214 5.69 -15.00 43.08
C PHE A 214 4.80 -16.20 43.41
N LYS A 215 3.88 -16.05 44.38
CA LYS A 215 2.91 -17.10 44.75
C LYS A 215 1.93 -17.47 43.63
N ASN A 216 1.58 -16.53 42.76
CA ASN A 216 0.74 -16.80 41.58
C ASN A 216 1.54 -17.42 40.43
N LEU A 217 2.87 -17.29 40.44
CA LEU A 217 3.79 -17.78 39.41
C LEU A 217 4.28 -19.20 39.74
N ASP A 218 4.55 -19.47 41.02
CA ASP A 218 4.82 -20.80 41.58
C ASP A 218 3.55 -21.67 41.54
N THR A 219 3.35 -22.35 40.42
CA THR A 219 2.20 -23.23 40.21
C THR A 219 2.45 -24.61 40.82
N SER A 220 3.73 -24.99 40.93
CA SER A 220 4.20 -26.26 41.47
C SER A 220 4.20 -26.30 43.00
N GLY A 221 4.16 -25.14 43.67
CA GLY A 221 4.21 -25.01 45.13
C GLY A 221 5.58 -25.34 45.72
N SER A 222 6.63 -25.33 44.90
CA SER A 222 8.01 -25.68 45.23
C SER A 222 8.72 -24.58 46.04
N LYS A 223 8.18 -23.35 46.04
CA LYS A 223 8.80 -22.10 46.51
C LYS A 223 9.94 -21.57 45.65
N ASP A 224 10.28 -22.24 44.55
CA ASP A 224 11.30 -21.84 43.59
C ASP A 224 10.74 -21.91 42.16
N ILE A 225 11.07 -20.95 41.31
CA ILE A 225 10.55 -20.90 39.94
C ILE A 225 11.38 -21.80 39.03
N ASP A 226 10.74 -22.82 38.46
CA ASP A 226 11.38 -23.69 37.47
C ASP A 226 11.45 -23.03 36.07
N LEU A 227 12.12 -23.68 35.12
CA LEU A 227 12.33 -23.15 33.77
C LEU A 227 11.03 -22.97 32.97
N ASP A 228 10.02 -23.80 33.24
CA ASP A 228 8.73 -23.76 32.55
C ASP A 228 7.84 -22.65 33.14
N GLU A 229 7.85 -22.46 34.45
CA GLU A 229 7.26 -21.35 35.19
C GLU A 229 7.92 -20.03 34.80
N TRP A 230 9.26 -19.99 34.69
CA TRP A 230 10.01 -18.82 34.24
C TRP A 230 9.57 -18.31 32.85
N SER A 231 9.25 -19.22 31.93
CA SER A 231 8.72 -18.84 30.62
C SER A 231 7.38 -18.11 30.72
N LYS A 232 6.52 -18.53 31.67
CA LYS A 232 5.24 -17.89 31.97
C LYS A 232 5.46 -16.55 32.67
N VAL A 233 6.39 -16.45 33.62
CA VAL A 233 6.81 -15.19 34.27
C VAL A 233 7.11 -14.16 33.19
N CYS A 234 8.01 -14.48 32.27
CA CYS A 234 8.40 -13.56 31.19
C CYS A 234 7.24 -13.15 30.27
N SER A 235 6.26 -14.05 30.05
CA SER A 235 5.05 -13.72 29.28
C SER A 235 4.12 -12.76 30.03
N ILE A 236 3.93 -12.96 31.34
CA ILE A 236 3.11 -12.10 32.19
C ILE A 236 3.76 -10.72 32.34
N LEU A 237 5.08 -10.69 32.49
CA LEU A 237 5.82 -9.43 32.52
C LEU A 237 5.67 -8.65 31.22
N GLN A 238 5.66 -9.33 30.07
CA GLN A 238 5.43 -8.66 28.79
C GLN A 238 4.05 -7.95 28.73
N ASP A 239 3.02 -8.54 29.34
CA ASP A 239 1.69 -7.93 29.44
C ASP A 239 1.63 -6.82 30.50
N GLN A 240 2.28 -6.99 31.65
CA GLN A 240 2.31 -6.03 32.77
C GLN A 240 3.26 -4.84 32.54
N ILE A 241 4.28 -4.96 31.68
CA ILE A 241 5.15 -3.85 31.25
C ILE A 241 4.34 -2.71 30.59
N ARG A 242 3.15 -3.00 30.09
CA ARG A 242 2.17 -1.98 29.63
C ARG A 242 1.28 -1.47 30.77
N GLY A 243 1.81 -1.39 31.99
CA GLY A 243 1.10 -0.91 33.17
C GLY A 243 0.48 0.48 32.96
N PRO A 244 -0.55 0.83 33.75
CA PRO A 244 -1.25 2.10 33.59
C PRO A 244 -0.26 3.26 33.71
N LEU A 245 -0.20 4.07 32.66
CA LEU A 245 0.53 5.34 32.65
C LEU A 245 0.20 6.13 33.92
N GLY A 246 1.21 6.70 34.59
CA GLY A 246 1.07 7.47 35.84
C GLY A 246 0.04 8.62 35.76
N PRO A 247 -0.32 9.24 36.90
CA PRO A 247 -1.35 10.26 36.96
C PRO A 247 -1.06 11.40 35.97
N SER A 248 -2.11 11.91 35.32
CA SER A 248 -1.99 13.00 34.34
C SER A 248 -1.43 14.26 35.01
N TYR A 249 -0.65 15.07 34.31
CA TYR A 249 -0.19 16.39 34.81
C TYR A 249 -1.34 17.24 35.38
N PHE A 250 -2.55 17.10 34.82
CA PHE A 250 -3.75 17.76 35.30
C PHE A 250 -4.25 17.22 36.66
N GLU A 251 -4.16 15.91 36.88
CA GLU A 251 -4.52 15.27 38.17
C GLU A 251 -3.56 15.68 39.29
N VAL A 252 -2.29 15.92 38.96
CA VAL A 252 -1.26 16.32 39.92
C VAL A 252 -1.35 17.81 40.26
N ASN A 253 -1.55 18.67 39.25
CA ASN A 253 -1.46 20.13 39.44
C ASN A 253 -2.80 20.80 39.78
N PHE A 254 -3.94 20.20 39.40
CA PHE A 254 -5.27 20.80 39.61
C PHE A 254 -6.28 19.81 40.21
N PRO A 255 -6.07 19.37 41.47
CA PRO A 255 -6.97 18.43 42.14
C PRO A 255 -8.40 18.98 42.34
N SER A 256 -8.56 20.31 42.37
CA SER A 256 -9.88 20.98 42.50
C SER A 256 -10.74 20.92 41.23
N LEU A 257 -10.16 20.59 40.07
CA LEU A 257 -10.85 20.51 38.78
C LEU A 257 -11.17 19.08 38.35
N SER A 258 -11.19 18.13 39.29
CA SER A 258 -11.58 16.72 39.03
C SER A 258 -12.94 16.59 38.35
N GLY A 259 -13.89 17.49 38.64
CA GLY A 259 -15.20 17.50 37.99
C GLY A 259 -15.17 17.71 36.47
N ILE A 260 -14.15 18.38 35.92
CA ILE A 260 -13.99 18.52 34.47
C ILE A 260 -13.58 17.17 33.86
N LYS A 261 -12.72 16.42 34.53
CA LYS A 261 -12.33 15.08 34.11
C LYS A 261 -13.55 14.14 34.13
N ASP A 262 -14.31 14.15 35.22
CA ASP A 262 -15.51 13.31 35.35
C ASP A 262 -16.58 13.66 34.30
N ALA A 263 -16.69 14.94 33.94
CA ALA A 263 -17.56 15.40 32.85
C ALA A 263 -17.07 14.90 31.48
N VAL A 264 -15.77 14.98 31.19
CA VAL A 264 -15.17 14.52 29.92
C VAL A 264 -15.21 13.00 29.77
N ASP A 265 -15.10 12.25 30.87
CA ASP A 265 -15.22 10.79 30.88
C ASP A 265 -16.68 10.30 30.95
N SER A 266 -17.66 11.21 31.03
CA SER A 266 -19.07 10.85 31.09
C SER A 266 -19.60 10.35 29.73
N ALA A 267 -20.48 9.33 29.77
CA ALA A 267 -21.16 8.83 28.58
C ALA A 267 -22.05 9.89 27.90
N TRP A 268 -22.49 10.90 28.66
CA TRP A 268 -23.25 12.03 28.13
C TRP A 268 -22.37 12.91 27.24
N PHE A 269 -21.14 13.21 27.65
CA PHE A 269 -20.20 13.98 26.85
C PHE A 269 -19.90 13.28 25.52
N ASP A 270 -19.57 11.99 25.55
CA ASP A 270 -19.35 11.21 24.33
C ASP A 270 -20.60 11.18 23.43
N SER A 271 -21.80 11.08 24.02
CA SER A 271 -23.06 11.13 23.25
C SER A 271 -23.30 12.50 22.61
N LEU A 272 -22.98 13.59 23.32
CA LEU A 272 -23.08 14.96 22.81
C LEU A 272 -22.12 15.19 21.64
N ILE A 273 -20.87 14.77 21.76
CA ILE A 273 -19.87 14.91 20.70
C ILE A 273 -20.27 14.10 19.47
N ASN A 274 -20.78 12.88 19.65
CA ASN A 274 -21.32 12.07 18.56
C ASN A 274 -22.54 12.74 17.88
N ALA A 275 -23.42 13.36 18.64
CA ALA A 275 -24.55 14.12 18.10
C ALA A 275 -24.08 15.33 17.28
N LEU A 276 -23.09 16.08 17.78
CA LEU A 276 -22.48 17.20 17.05
C LEU A 276 -21.77 16.75 15.78
N LEU A 277 -21.05 15.63 15.82
CA LEU A 277 -20.38 15.04 14.66
C LEU A 277 -21.42 14.60 13.60
N THR A 278 -22.53 14.00 14.05
CA THR A 278 -23.65 13.62 13.17
C THR A 278 -24.28 14.85 12.53
N LEU A 279 -24.53 15.91 13.31
CA LEU A 279 -25.10 17.17 12.82
C LEU A 279 -24.15 17.87 11.84
N ASN A 280 -22.85 17.84 12.09
CA ASN A 280 -21.84 18.33 11.16
C ASN A 280 -21.88 17.55 9.83
N GLY A 281 -22.06 16.23 9.87
CA GLY A 281 -22.23 15.41 8.68
C GLY A 281 -23.49 15.73 7.88
N VAL A 282 -24.62 15.92 8.55
CA VAL A 282 -25.86 16.37 7.90
C VAL A 282 -25.67 17.74 7.25
N THR A 283 -25.01 18.67 7.93
CA THR A 283 -24.73 20.02 7.39
C THR A 283 -23.89 19.92 6.11
N LEU A 284 -22.86 19.09 6.10
CA LEU A 284 -22.00 18.87 4.92
C LEU A 284 -22.77 18.25 3.74
N ILE A 285 -23.69 17.33 4.00
CA ILE A 285 -24.56 16.75 2.96
C ILE A 285 -25.52 17.81 2.40
N LEU A 286 -26.07 18.68 3.26
CA LEU A 286 -26.96 19.76 2.82
C LEU A 286 -26.21 20.79 1.97
N GLU A 287 -24.99 21.15 2.34
CA GLU A 287 -24.13 22.05 1.56
C GLU A 287 -23.74 21.43 0.21
N SER A 288 -23.39 20.15 0.20
CA SER A 288 -23.01 19.44 -1.04
C SER A 288 -24.21 19.00 -1.90
N ARG A 289 -25.45 19.22 -1.46
CA ARG A 289 -26.67 18.75 -2.15
C ARG A 289 -26.73 19.18 -3.61
N ASP A 290 -26.49 20.45 -3.90
CA ASP A 290 -26.60 20.97 -5.26
C ASP A 290 -25.50 20.41 -6.18
N ALA A 291 -24.33 20.12 -5.60
CA ALA A 291 -23.26 19.38 -6.27
C ALA A 291 -23.62 17.90 -6.49
N LEU A 292 -24.23 17.25 -5.51
CA LEU A 292 -24.66 15.84 -5.58
C LEU A 292 -25.78 15.61 -6.61
N ILE A 293 -26.66 16.60 -6.82
CA ILE A 293 -27.76 16.54 -7.80
C ILE A 293 -27.28 16.94 -9.22
N GLY A 294 -26.00 17.30 -9.39
CA GLY A 294 -25.43 17.68 -10.68
C GLY A 294 -25.91 19.05 -11.17
N ARG A 295 -26.39 19.91 -10.27
CA ARG A 295 -26.83 21.29 -10.57
C ARG A 295 -25.76 22.34 -10.28
N SER A 296 -24.51 21.92 -10.09
CA SER A 296 -23.37 22.77 -9.75
C SER A 296 -23.24 23.98 -10.67
N THR A 297 -23.70 25.14 -10.22
CA THR A 297 -23.46 26.42 -10.86
C THR A 297 -22.00 26.81 -10.65
N HIS A 298 -21.28 27.13 -11.75
CA HIS A 298 -19.84 27.42 -11.73
C HIS A 298 -19.46 28.60 -10.82
N ASN A 299 -20.43 29.42 -10.40
CA ASN A 299 -20.26 30.70 -9.72
C ASN A 299 -20.53 30.71 -8.19
N ASP A 300 -20.84 29.59 -7.54
CA ASP A 300 -21.25 29.62 -6.12
C ASP A 300 -20.11 29.66 -5.08
N HIS A 301 -18.87 29.90 -5.49
CA HIS A 301 -17.70 29.87 -4.57
C HIS A 301 -17.64 30.97 -3.53
N THR A 302 -18.54 31.94 -3.55
CA THR A 302 -18.46 33.07 -2.63
C THR A 302 -19.66 33.18 -1.69
N ASN A 303 -20.77 32.49 -1.96
CA ASN A 303 -22.04 32.73 -1.26
C ASN A 303 -22.83 31.46 -0.88
N GLY A 304 -22.19 30.30 -0.69
CA GLY A 304 -22.75 29.29 0.22
C GLY A 304 -23.02 30.01 1.54
N GLY A 305 -24.31 30.25 1.85
CA GLY A 305 -24.74 31.40 2.66
C GLY A 305 -23.87 31.62 3.89
N SER A 306 -23.43 32.85 4.17
CA SER A 306 -22.45 33.19 5.22
C SER A 306 -22.71 32.52 6.58
N TRP A 307 -23.96 32.17 6.86
CA TRP A 307 -24.39 31.42 8.03
C TRP A 307 -23.91 29.95 8.07
N LEU A 308 -23.86 29.23 6.95
CA LEU A 308 -23.37 27.85 6.87
C LEU A 308 -21.87 27.78 7.18
N ASN A 309 -21.07 28.66 6.57
CA ASN A 309 -19.64 28.77 6.85
C ASN A 309 -19.38 29.10 8.34
N ALA A 310 -20.22 29.95 8.95
CA ALA A 310 -20.14 30.26 10.37
C ALA A 310 -20.51 29.05 11.25
N VAL A 311 -21.51 28.26 10.85
CA VAL A 311 -21.92 27.01 11.52
C VAL A 311 -20.80 25.97 11.44
N GLU A 312 -20.17 25.79 10.29
CA GLU A 312 -19.04 24.87 10.11
C GLU A 312 -17.79 25.29 10.91
N LEU A 313 -17.49 26.58 10.94
CA LEU A 313 -16.43 27.12 11.79
C LEU A 313 -16.72 26.82 13.26
N THR A 314 -17.97 26.98 13.68
CA THR A 314 -18.41 26.65 15.04
C THR A 314 -18.19 25.16 15.35
N PHE A 315 -18.61 24.24 14.46
CA PHE A 315 -18.34 22.81 14.63
C PHE A 315 -16.85 22.50 14.73
N THR A 316 -16.02 23.14 13.89
CA THR A 316 -14.57 22.93 13.91
C THR A 316 -13.94 23.40 15.22
N ILE A 317 -14.37 24.54 15.76
CA ILE A 317 -13.90 25.04 17.04
C ILE A 317 -14.32 24.10 18.18
N VAL A 318 -15.59 23.67 18.20
CA VAL A 318 -16.10 22.78 19.26
C VAL A 318 -15.39 21.43 19.26
N LEU A 319 -15.17 20.82 18.09
CA LEU A 319 -14.44 19.56 17.97
C LEU A 319 -12.94 19.71 18.30
N ALA A 320 -12.32 20.85 17.93
CA ALA A 320 -10.94 21.12 18.33
C ALA A 320 -10.79 21.29 19.85
N LEU A 321 -11.77 21.95 20.49
CA LEU A 321 -11.82 22.09 21.95
C LEU A 321 -12.03 20.74 22.64
N GLU A 322 -12.84 19.85 22.06
CA GLU A 322 -13.03 18.50 22.58
C GLU A 322 -11.72 17.71 22.65
N VAL A 323 -10.95 17.69 21.55
CA VAL A 323 -9.66 17.00 21.50
C VAL A 323 -8.67 17.63 22.49
N ALA A 324 -8.64 18.97 22.56
CA ALA A 324 -7.80 19.69 23.51
C ALA A 324 -8.16 19.36 24.98
N LEU A 325 -9.45 19.33 25.30
CA LEU A 325 -9.95 18.95 26.63
C LEU A 325 -9.55 17.51 26.97
N LYS A 326 -9.69 16.56 26.03
CA LYS A 326 -9.26 15.17 26.22
C LYS A 326 -7.76 15.03 26.45
N ILE A 327 -6.93 15.79 25.72
CA ILE A 327 -5.46 15.79 25.91
C ILE A 327 -5.08 16.38 27.26
N VAL A 328 -5.70 17.49 27.68
CA VAL A 328 -5.40 18.14 28.96
C VAL A 328 -5.83 17.26 30.14
N THR A 329 -7.04 16.72 30.11
CA THR A 329 -7.59 15.88 31.20
C THR A 329 -6.86 14.53 31.30
N LYS A 330 -6.72 13.79 30.20
CA LYS A 330 -6.11 12.44 30.21
C LYS A 330 -4.59 12.47 30.17
N GLY A 331 -3.99 13.54 29.66
CA GLY A 331 -2.56 13.64 29.38
C GLY A 331 -2.20 13.04 28.02
N TRP A 332 -1.22 13.65 27.34
CA TRP A 332 -0.80 13.28 25.99
C TRP A 332 -0.49 11.79 25.82
N SER A 333 0.26 11.21 26.76
CA SER A 333 0.68 9.80 26.66
C SER A 333 -0.51 8.83 26.78
N ARG A 334 -1.45 9.09 27.70
CA ARG A 334 -2.68 8.27 27.81
C ARG A 334 -3.57 8.47 26.59
N TYR A 335 -3.76 9.71 26.15
CA TYR A 335 -4.56 10.01 24.95
C TYR A 335 -4.05 9.27 23.71
N TRP A 336 -2.74 9.34 23.46
CA TRP A 336 -2.10 8.70 22.32
C TRP A 336 -2.06 7.18 22.47
N ASN A 337 -1.79 6.63 23.65
CA ASN A 337 -1.62 5.18 23.82
C ASN A 337 -2.92 4.40 24.07
N ALA A 338 -4.00 5.05 24.54
CA ALA A 338 -5.23 4.35 24.94
C ALA A 338 -6.04 3.78 23.78
N ASN A 339 -6.17 4.49 22.66
CA ASN A 339 -7.07 4.06 21.57
C ASN A 339 -6.62 4.58 20.20
N HIS A 340 -6.63 3.70 19.19
CA HIS A 340 -6.34 4.06 17.79
C HIS A 340 -7.35 5.08 17.24
N VAL A 341 -8.60 5.04 17.71
CA VAL A 341 -9.64 6.00 17.31
C VAL A 341 -9.25 7.43 17.74
N ASN A 342 -8.70 7.61 18.94
CA ASN A 342 -8.27 8.93 19.42
C ASN A 342 -7.10 9.50 18.59
N ARG A 343 -6.18 8.63 18.13
CA ARG A 343 -5.09 9.06 17.23
C ARG A 343 -5.62 9.54 15.90
N PHE A 344 -6.57 8.80 15.33
CA PHE A 344 -7.22 9.15 14.08
C PHE A 344 -8.00 10.46 14.21
N ASP A 345 -8.81 10.59 15.26
CA ASP A 345 -9.60 11.79 15.56
C ASP A 345 -8.74 13.04 15.76
N PHE A 346 -7.60 12.91 16.47
CA PHE A 346 -6.62 13.98 16.58
C PHE A 346 -6.07 14.39 15.22
N GLY A 347 -5.65 13.43 14.40
CA GLY A 347 -5.12 13.69 13.06
C GLY A 347 -6.14 14.40 12.16
N VAL A 348 -7.38 13.92 12.16
CA VAL A 348 -8.49 14.53 11.40
C VAL A 348 -8.80 15.95 11.90
N THR A 349 -8.81 16.16 13.22
CA THR A 349 -9.04 17.47 13.82
C THR A 349 -7.94 18.45 13.43
N VAL A 350 -6.67 18.05 13.49
CA VAL A 350 -5.53 18.87 13.05
C VAL A 350 -5.65 19.21 11.56
N ILE A 351 -5.87 18.21 10.70
CA ILE A 351 -6.04 18.43 9.25
C ILE A 351 -7.16 19.43 8.98
N THR A 352 -8.28 19.31 9.69
CA THR A 352 -9.42 20.19 9.43
C THR A 352 -9.21 21.60 9.97
N VAL A 353 -8.54 21.75 11.11
CA VAL A 353 -8.16 23.07 11.65
C VAL A 353 -7.19 23.76 10.68
N LEU A 354 -6.20 23.03 10.15
CA LEU A 354 -5.26 23.56 9.16
C LEU A 354 -5.96 23.94 7.85
N ALA A 355 -6.88 23.09 7.35
CA ALA A 355 -7.69 23.36 6.17
C ALA A 355 -8.55 24.62 6.36
N THR A 356 -9.19 24.76 7.53
CA THR A 356 -9.99 25.93 7.88
C THR A 356 -9.12 27.18 7.98
N ALA A 357 -7.97 27.10 8.68
CA ALA A 357 -7.04 28.21 8.79
C ALA A 357 -6.55 28.68 7.40
N TYR A 358 -6.23 27.75 6.49
CA TYR A 358 -5.83 28.08 5.14
C TYR A 358 -6.89 28.90 4.38
N VAL A 359 -8.17 28.53 4.50
CA VAL A 359 -9.27 29.23 3.81
C VAL A 359 -9.52 30.63 4.38
N TYR A 360 -9.29 30.85 5.68
CA TYR A 360 -9.56 32.14 6.35
C TYR A 360 -8.33 33.06 6.46
N LEU A 361 -7.11 32.58 6.19
CA LEU A 361 -5.90 33.40 6.26
C LEU A 361 -5.81 34.36 5.06
N PRO A 362 -5.57 35.67 5.27
CA PRO A 362 -5.39 36.63 4.20
C PRO A 362 -4.09 36.33 3.43
N GLY A 363 -4.21 35.89 2.17
CA GLY A 363 -3.08 35.54 1.30
C GLY A 363 -3.08 34.11 0.75
N ALA A 364 -4.08 33.29 1.05
CA ALA A 364 -4.26 31.97 0.44
C ALA A 364 -4.55 32.08 -1.08
N SER A 365 -4.20 31.05 -1.85
CA SER A 365 -4.47 31.06 -3.29
C SER A 365 -5.98 31.11 -3.54
N ASN A 366 -6.41 32.07 -4.36
CA ASN A 366 -7.82 32.22 -4.76
C ASN A 366 -8.23 31.21 -5.84
N ASP A 367 -7.45 30.14 -6.05
CA ASP A 367 -7.80 29.12 -7.04
C ASP A 367 -9.02 28.32 -6.54
N PRO A 368 -10.17 28.38 -7.23
CA PRO A 368 -11.38 27.70 -6.79
C PRO A 368 -11.23 26.19 -6.68
N HIS A 369 -10.35 25.58 -7.47
CA HIS A 369 -10.10 24.14 -7.44
C HIS A 369 -9.35 23.72 -6.18
N THR A 370 -8.30 24.47 -5.82
CA THR A 370 -7.52 24.26 -4.60
C THR A 370 -8.40 24.45 -3.35
N ILE A 371 -9.21 25.51 -3.31
CA ILE A 371 -10.13 25.75 -2.19
C ILE A 371 -11.12 24.59 -2.05
N ARG A 372 -11.77 24.16 -3.14
CA ARG A 372 -12.67 22.98 -3.13
C ARG A 372 -12.00 21.74 -2.57
N PHE A 373 -10.77 21.43 -3.00
CA PHE A 373 -10.04 20.26 -2.51
C PHE A 373 -9.74 20.36 -1.02
N ILE A 374 -9.36 21.53 -0.53
CA ILE A 374 -9.10 21.77 0.89
C ILE A 374 -10.37 21.64 1.72
N LEU A 375 -11.53 22.05 1.20
CA LEU A 375 -12.83 21.82 1.86
C LEU A 375 -13.16 20.32 1.95
N LEU A 376 -12.75 19.48 0.99
CA LEU A 376 -12.91 18.02 1.06
C LEU A 376 -12.11 17.38 2.20
N LEU A 377 -11.05 18.02 2.72
CA LEU A 377 -10.29 17.53 3.88
C LEU A 377 -11.10 17.50 5.19
N ARG A 378 -12.36 17.96 5.16
CA ARG A 378 -13.34 17.81 6.25
C ARG A 378 -14.02 16.44 6.25
N LEU A 379 -14.12 15.77 5.10
CA LEU A 379 -14.74 14.45 4.95
C LEU A 379 -14.17 13.35 5.86
N PRO A 380 -12.85 13.32 6.19
CA PRO A 380 -12.29 12.40 7.17
C PRO A 380 -13.04 12.37 8.52
N ARG A 381 -13.70 13.46 8.93
CA ARG A 381 -14.54 13.51 10.15
C ARG A 381 -15.71 12.54 10.10
N MET A 382 -16.29 12.30 8.93
CA MET A 382 -17.36 11.32 8.77
C MET A 382 -16.88 9.89 9.03
N PHE A 383 -15.59 9.61 8.80
CA PHE A 383 -15.01 8.33 9.16
C PHE A 383 -14.85 8.18 10.68
N VAL A 384 -14.59 9.26 11.42
CA VAL A 384 -14.59 9.22 12.90
C VAL A 384 -15.96 8.78 13.42
N LEU A 385 -17.05 9.27 12.82
CA LEU A 385 -18.42 8.86 13.16
C LEU A 385 -18.63 7.34 12.94
N LEU A 386 -18.12 6.81 11.83
CA LEU A 386 -18.19 5.37 11.55
C LEU A 386 -17.41 4.57 12.59
N LEU A 387 -16.23 5.03 13.00
CA LEU A 387 -15.39 4.35 14.00
C LEU A 387 -15.99 4.34 15.42
N ASN A 388 -16.97 5.21 15.70
CA ASN A 388 -17.69 5.21 16.97
C ASN A 388 -18.77 4.12 17.03
N VAL A 389 -19.16 3.53 15.89
CA VAL A 389 -20.06 2.38 15.85
C VAL A 389 -19.29 1.11 16.23
N PRO A 390 -19.75 0.32 17.23
CA PRO A 390 -18.98 -0.81 17.76
C PRO A 390 -18.66 -1.87 16.69
N LYS A 391 -19.57 -2.10 15.73
CA LYS A 391 -19.35 -3.05 14.62
C LYS A 391 -18.21 -2.60 13.69
N PHE A 392 -18.17 -1.32 13.29
CA PHE A 392 -17.11 -0.78 12.44
C PHE A 392 -15.79 -0.63 13.19
N LYS A 393 -15.85 -0.34 14.50
CA LYS A 393 -14.67 -0.28 15.36
C LYS A 393 -13.89 -1.60 15.35
N VAL A 394 -14.57 -2.75 15.42
CA VAL A 394 -13.93 -4.07 15.33
C VAL A 394 -13.21 -4.21 14.00
N VAL A 395 -13.87 -3.91 12.88
CA VAL A 395 -13.28 -4.00 11.53
C VAL A 395 -12.04 -3.11 11.42
N ALA A 396 -12.11 -1.87 11.90
CA ALA A 396 -10.98 -0.93 11.84
C ALA A 396 -9.81 -1.38 12.71
N ILE A 397 -10.07 -1.86 13.93
CA ILE A 397 -9.01 -2.40 14.81
C ILE A 397 -8.34 -3.60 14.13
N THR A 398 -9.13 -4.56 13.63
CA THR A 398 -8.59 -5.72 12.90
C THR A 398 -7.75 -5.29 11.69
N PHE A 399 -8.22 -4.32 10.90
CA PHE A 399 -7.47 -3.78 9.77
C PHE A 399 -6.14 -3.14 10.21
N THR A 400 -6.14 -2.34 11.28
CA THR A 400 -4.90 -1.74 11.81
C THR A 400 -3.91 -2.77 12.33
N HIS A 401 -4.38 -3.90 12.87
CA HIS A 401 -3.50 -5.01 13.27
C HIS A 401 -2.92 -5.78 12.08
N MET A 402 -3.60 -5.80 10.93
CA MET A 402 -3.09 -6.42 9.71
C MET A 402 -2.11 -5.51 8.94
N LEU A 403 -2.20 -4.19 9.12
CA LEU A 403 -1.39 -3.22 8.40
C LEU A 403 0.13 -3.43 8.53
N PRO A 404 0.71 -3.75 9.71
CA PRO A 404 2.14 -4.05 9.82
C PRO A 404 2.56 -5.27 8.98
N ALA A 405 1.75 -6.33 8.95
CA ALA A 405 2.02 -7.50 8.12
C ALA A 405 1.94 -7.17 6.62
N ALA A 406 0.88 -6.46 6.21
CA ALA A 406 0.70 -6.00 4.84
C ALA A 406 1.82 -5.04 4.39
N SER A 407 2.33 -4.19 5.28
CA SER A 407 3.38 -3.21 4.98
C SER A 407 4.67 -3.86 4.49
N LYS A 408 5.00 -5.08 4.97
CA LYS A 408 6.20 -5.81 4.54
C LYS A 408 6.13 -6.19 3.06
N LEU A 409 4.95 -6.65 2.62
CA LEU A 409 4.67 -6.97 1.23
C LEU A 409 4.60 -5.70 0.38
N LEU A 410 3.89 -4.66 0.86
CA LEU A 410 3.72 -3.40 0.16
C LEU A 410 5.06 -2.71 -0.12
N LYS A 411 5.99 -2.67 0.85
CA LYS A 411 7.35 -2.13 0.63
C LYS A 411 8.10 -2.88 -0.47
N THR A 412 7.98 -4.21 -0.51
CA THR A 412 8.63 -5.06 -1.51
C THR A 412 8.02 -4.84 -2.90
N LEU A 413 6.69 -4.69 -2.99
CA LEU A 413 5.99 -4.33 -4.22
C LEU A 413 6.43 -2.95 -4.74
N LEU A 414 6.48 -1.94 -3.88
CA LEU A 414 6.93 -0.59 -4.25
C LEU A 414 8.40 -0.58 -4.71
N CYS A 415 9.25 -1.39 -4.09
CA CYS A 415 10.64 -1.61 -4.50
C CYS A 415 10.72 -2.17 -5.93
N LEU A 416 9.92 -3.21 -6.22
CA LEU A 416 9.84 -3.80 -7.56
C LEU A 416 9.30 -2.80 -8.60
N MET A 417 8.22 -2.09 -8.27
CA MET A 417 7.65 -1.04 -9.13
C MET A 417 8.67 0.06 -9.42
N PHE A 418 9.47 0.47 -8.44
CA PHE A 418 10.51 1.47 -8.67
C PHE A 418 11.58 0.97 -9.66
N VAL A 419 12.01 -0.30 -9.57
CA VAL A 419 12.96 -0.88 -10.55
C VAL A 419 12.37 -0.80 -11.96
N PHE A 420 11.11 -1.21 -12.13
CA PHE A 420 10.42 -1.12 -13.42
C PHE A 420 10.18 0.33 -13.86
N ALA A 421 9.96 1.27 -12.94
CA ALA A 421 9.77 2.69 -13.26
C ALA A 421 11.05 3.30 -13.82
N VAL A 422 12.19 3.04 -13.16
CA VAL A 422 13.51 3.46 -13.65
C VAL A 422 13.79 2.86 -15.03
N LEU A 423 13.51 1.57 -15.21
CA LEU A 423 13.67 0.90 -16.51
C LEU A 423 12.76 1.56 -17.56
N GLY A 424 11.51 1.85 -17.20
CA GLY A 424 10.55 2.49 -18.06
C GLY A 424 10.98 3.89 -18.51
N VAL A 425 11.48 4.72 -17.58
CA VAL A 425 12.00 6.06 -17.90
C VAL A 425 13.21 5.96 -18.85
N HIS A 426 14.13 5.02 -18.64
CA HIS A 426 15.26 4.84 -19.55
C HIS A 426 14.86 4.35 -20.95
N LEU A 427 13.84 3.48 -21.06
CA LEU A 427 13.44 2.89 -22.34
C LEU A 427 12.40 3.72 -23.10
N PHE A 428 11.58 4.50 -22.40
CA PHE A 428 10.40 5.16 -22.96
C PHE A 428 10.29 6.66 -22.63
N GLY A 429 11.25 7.22 -21.89
CA GLY A 429 11.29 8.65 -21.60
C GLY A 429 11.31 9.49 -22.88
N GLY A 430 10.40 10.46 -22.97
CA GLY A 430 10.27 11.37 -24.10
C GLY A 430 9.60 10.79 -25.34
N LYS A 431 9.11 9.53 -25.32
CA LYS A 431 8.41 8.92 -26.47
C LYS A 431 6.94 9.35 -26.59
N ILE A 432 6.32 9.77 -25.49
CA ILE A 432 4.92 10.22 -25.44
C ILE A 432 4.92 11.66 -24.91
N ASN A 433 4.77 12.65 -25.79
CA ASN A 433 4.77 14.07 -25.44
C ASN A 433 3.61 14.79 -26.13
N THR A 434 3.08 15.81 -25.47
CA THR A 434 2.12 16.76 -26.03
C THR A 434 2.83 18.10 -26.26
N ASP A 435 3.49 18.27 -27.39
CA ASP A 435 4.11 19.58 -27.68
C ASP A 435 3.03 20.62 -28.01
N SER A 436 3.29 21.84 -27.56
CA SER A 436 2.37 22.99 -27.43
C SER A 436 1.87 23.61 -28.74
N ASP A 437 2.26 23.09 -29.89
CA ASP A 437 1.96 23.72 -31.18
C ASP A 437 0.79 23.07 -31.93
N GLY A 438 0.11 22.08 -31.32
CA GLY A 438 -1.06 21.42 -31.92
C GLY A 438 -0.82 20.80 -33.31
N SER A 439 0.44 20.74 -33.75
CA SER A 439 0.86 20.32 -35.09
C SER A 439 1.79 19.09 -35.05
N THR A 440 2.15 18.64 -33.85
CA THR A 440 2.88 17.38 -33.60
C THR A 440 1.94 16.25 -33.17
N TYR A 441 0.70 16.23 -33.67
CA TYR A 441 -0.13 15.02 -33.68
C TYR A 441 0.41 13.96 -34.67
N HIS A 442 1.46 14.30 -35.41
CA HIS A 442 2.18 13.41 -36.31
C HIS A 442 3.69 13.66 -36.20
N LYS A 443 4.43 12.81 -35.49
CA LYS A 443 5.87 12.57 -35.76
C LYS A 443 6.41 11.36 -34.99
N ILE A 444 5.80 10.19 -35.23
CA ILE A 444 6.61 9.00 -35.53
C ILE A 444 6.76 9.04 -37.06
N GLN A 445 7.77 9.78 -37.52
CA GLN A 445 7.96 10.07 -38.93
C GLN A 445 8.87 9.01 -39.54
N HIS A 446 8.28 7.95 -40.12
CA HIS A 446 8.93 7.19 -41.20
C HIS A 446 7.91 6.69 -42.23
N GLY A 447 7.29 7.59 -42.97
CA GLY A 447 6.67 7.22 -44.26
C GLY A 447 5.29 6.57 -44.20
N GLY A 448 4.30 7.34 -44.68
CA GLY A 448 3.15 6.82 -45.44
C GLY A 448 2.09 6.02 -44.69
N LYS A 449 0.95 6.67 -44.43
CA LYS A 449 -0.37 6.12 -44.03
C LYS A 449 -0.45 5.50 -42.63
N TYR A 450 -0.94 6.28 -41.66
CA TYR A 450 -1.30 5.77 -40.34
C TYR A 450 -2.73 6.20 -39.99
N ASN A 451 -3.55 5.21 -39.67
CA ASN A 451 -4.75 5.38 -38.87
C ASN A 451 -4.29 5.88 -37.50
N VAL A 452 -4.84 7.00 -37.04
CA VAL A 452 -4.66 7.55 -35.69
C VAL A 452 -5.36 6.57 -34.74
N GLY A 453 -4.66 5.51 -34.37
CA GLY A 453 -5.23 4.37 -33.63
C GLY A 453 -5.28 4.64 -32.13
N ALA A 454 -6.50 4.69 -31.57
CA ALA A 454 -6.94 4.40 -30.20
C ALA A 454 -6.32 5.15 -29.00
N PHE A 455 -5.06 5.59 -29.05
CA PHE A 455 -4.37 6.21 -27.92
C PHE A 455 -4.56 7.73 -27.83
N HIS A 456 -4.92 8.37 -28.94
CA HIS A 456 -4.78 9.83 -29.12
C HIS A 456 -6.08 10.64 -29.12
N ASP A 457 -7.22 10.08 -29.56
CA ASP A 457 -8.42 10.90 -29.86
C ASP A 457 -9.61 10.77 -28.88
N SER A 458 -9.69 9.74 -28.03
CA SER A 458 -10.91 9.52 -27.21
C SER A 458 -10.75 9.60 -25.69
N GLU A 459 -9.58 9.32 -25.11
CA GLU A 459 -9.48 9.05 -23.65
C GLU A 459 -8.29 9.69 -22.91
N HIS A 460 -7.55 10.62 -23.51
CA HIS A 460 -6.45 11.36 -22.84
C HIS A 460 -5.33 10.46 -22.25
N TYR A 461 -5.12 9.26 -22.79
CA TYR A 461 -4.09 8.31 -22.33
C TYR A 461 -2.64 8.82 -22.46
N TYR A 462 -2.39 9.93 -23.15
CA TYR A 462 -1.06 10.52 -23.28
C TYR A 462 -0.46 11.03 -21.95
N TYR A 463 -1.29 11.27 -20.92
CA TYR A 463 -0.80 11.56 -19.56
C TYR A 463 -0.09 10.35 -18.93
N ASN A 464 -0.39 9.14 -19.41
CA ASN A 464 0.24 7.90 -18.98
C ASN A 464 1.54 7.68 -19.76
N ASN A 465 2.57 8.40 -19.35
CA ASN A 465 3.90 8.35 -19.96
C ASN A 465 5.00 7.99 -18.95
N PHE A 466 6.20 7.74 -19.48
CA PHE A 466 7.40 7.44 -18.71
C PHE A 466 8.40 8.61 -18.75
N ASN A 467 7.92 9.84 -18.92
CA ASN A 467 8.80 11.01 -19.01
C ASN A 467 9.41 11.35 -17.64
N ASP A 468 8.61 11.17 -16.59
CA ASP A 468 9.01 11.43 -15.20
C ASP A 468 8.80 10.20 -14.32
N MET A 469 9.56 10.12 -13.23
CA MET A 469 9.46 9.03 -12.25
C MET A 469 8.05 8.90 -11.65
N PHE A 470 7.38 10.03 -11.39
CA PHE A 470 6.03 10.04 -10.85
C PHE A 470 5.03 9.45 -11.84
N MET A 471 5.06 9.89 -13.10
CA MET A 471 4.18 9.36 -14.14
C MET A 471 4.47 7.88 -14.41
N ALA A 472 5.74 7.48 -14.46
CA ALA A 472 6.12 6.07 -14.58
C ALA A 472 5.56 5.19 -13.45
N MET A 473 5.57 5.68 -12.21
CA MET A 473 4.98 4.99 -11.06
C MET A 473 3.45 4.89 -11.18
N MET A 474 2.79 5.95 -11.66
CA MET A 474 1.34 5.95 -11.91
C MET A 474 0.96 4.95 -12.99
N VAL A 475 1.69 4.91 -14.12
CA VAL A 475 1.46 3.93 -15.20
C VAL A 475 1.61 2.50 -14.67
N LEU A 476 2.65 2.24 -13.86
CA LEU A 476 2.83 0.92 -13.26
C LEU A 476 1.74 0.58 -12.24
N PHE A 477 1.22 1.56 -11.52
CA PHE A 477 0.08 1.37 -10.62
C PHE A 477 -1.19 1.03 -11.40
N GLU A 478 -1.47 1.70 -12.50
CA GLU A 478 -2.59 1.37 -13.38
C GLU A 478 -2.46 -0.05 -13.96
N LEU A 479 -1.25 -0.43 -14.38
CA LEU A 479 -0.96 -1.79 -14.85
C LEU A 479 -1.11 -2.85 -13.74
N LEU A 480 -0.82 -2.50 -12.48
CA LEU A 480 -1.02 -3.37 -11.32
C LEU A 480 -2.51 -3.64 -11.06
N VAL A 481 -3.39 -2.68 -11.33
CA VAL A 481 -4.84 -2.82 -11.21
C VAL A 481 -5.44 -3.67 -12.36
N VAL A 482 -4.64 -3.96 -13.40
CA VAL A 482 -4.95 -4.84 -14.56
C VAL A 482 -6.10 -4.34 -15.46
N ASN A 483 -6.75 -3.23 -15.10
CA ASN A 483 -7.82 -2.63 -15.90
C ASN A 483 -7.25 -1.85 -17.11
N ASN A 484 -7.85 -2.01 -18.30
CA ASN A 484 -7.46 -1.36 -19.56
C ASN A 484 -5.95 -1.43 -19.94
N CYS A 485 -5.20 -2.39 -19.38
CA CYS A 485 -3.76 -2.52 -19.65
C CYS A 485 -3.43 -2.84 -21.12
N MET A 486 -4.41 -3.26 -21.91
CA MET A 486 -4.29 -3.46 -23.35
C MET A 486 -4.05 -2.15 -24.10
N ASN A 487 -4.78 -1.09 -23.75
CA ASN A 487 -4.71 0.20 -24.45
C ASN A 487 -3.30 0.78 -24.36
N LEU A 488 -2.64 0.65 -23.20
CA LEU A 488 -1.27 1.12 -22.93
C LEU A 488 -0.17 0.37 -23.72
N LYS A 489 -0.42 -0.84 -24.20
CA LYS A 489 0.59 -1.73 -24.79
C LYS A 489 0.61 -1.75 -26.32
N THR A 490 -0.48 -1.33 -26.97
CA THR A 490 -0.58 -1.28 -28.44
C THR A 490 0.03 0.00 -28.98
N THR A 491 1.36 0.08 -29.02
CA THR A 491 2.05 1.00 -29.93
C THR A 491 2.39 0.24 -31.21
N PRO A 492 1.95 0.68 -32.40
CA PRO A 492 2.33 0.02 -33.64
C PRO A 492 3.70 0.53 -34.12
N PRO A 493 4.73 -0.34 -34.30
CA PRO A 493 5.73 -0.13 -35.32
C PRO A 493 5.21 -0.63 -36.68
N GLN A 494 5.66 0.02 -37.75
CA GLN A 494 5.09 0.06 -39.10
C GLN A 494 5.10 -1.23 -39.95
N SER A 495 4.92 -2.42 -39.37
CA SER A 495 4.91 -3.64 -40.17
C SER A 495 4.10 -4.75 -39.50
N GLY A 496 2.77 -4.67 -39.52
CA GLY A 496 1.89 -5.84 -39.28
C GLY A 496 2.04 -6.61 -37.96
N TYR A 497 2.91 -6.20 -37.05
CA TYR A 497 3.16 -6.87 -35.79
C TYR A 497 2.74 -5.93 -34.66
N SER A 498 1.69 -6.32 -33.93
CA SER A 498 1.39 -5.75 -32.62
C SER A 498 2.49 -6.24 -31.68
N VAL A 499 3.46 -5.38 -31.36
CA VAL A 499 4.63 -5.76 -30.54
C VAL A 499 4.60 -4.98 -29.23
N CYS A 500 4.50 -5.73 -28.13
CA CYS A 500 4.70 -5.22 -26.78
C CYS A 500 6.21 -5.06 -26.52
N LEU A 501 6.69 -3.85 -26.16
CA LEU A 501 7.93 -3.73 -25.37
C LEU A 501 7.59 -4.22 -23.96
N PRO A 502 8.09 -5.40 -23.50
CA PRO A 502 9.51 -5.56 -23.16
C PRO A 502 10.11 -6.95 -23.47
N LEU A 503 9.39 -7.88 -24.12
CA LEU A 503 9.87 -9.26 -24.33
C LEU A 503 10.60 -9.47 -25.67
N SER A 504 10.39 -8.60 -26.66
CA SER A 504 10.99 -8.73 -28.01
C SER A 504 12.47 -8.29 -28.08
N LEU A 505 12.92 -7.41 -27.18
CA LEU A 505 14.32 -6.95 -27.14
C LEU A 505 15.30 -8.03 -26.65
N VAL A 506 14.81 -9.07 -25.98
CA VAL A 506 15.63 -10.23 -25.57
C VAL A 506 15.72 -11.29 -26.68
N MET A 507 14.81 -11.25 -27.67
CA MET A 507 14.72 -12.27 -28.74
C MET A 507 15.23 -11.76 -30.10
N ALA A 508 15.31 -10.45 -30.32
CA ALA A 508 15.81 -9.85 -31.56
C ALA A 508 17.30 -9.46 -31.42
N GLY A 509 18.18 -10.47 -31.46
CA GLY A 509 19.59 -10.25 -31.75
C GLY A 509 19.80 -10.16 -33.25
N GLU A 510 19.65 -8.98 -33.87
CA GLU A 510 20.05 -8.77 -35.26
C GLU A 510 20.54 -7.32 -35.50
N ASN A 511 21.84 -7.23 -35.80
CA ASN A 511 22.65 -6.19 -36.44
C ASN A 511 22.08 -4.76 -36.56
N LEU A 512 22.63 -3.86 -35.73
CA LEU A 512 22.55 -2.41 -35.90
C LEU A 512 23.60 -1.96 -36.92
N ASP A 513 23.20 -1.76 -38.18
CA ASP A 513 23.97 -0.97 -39.15
C ASP A 513 23.72 0.53 -38.89
N TYR A 514 24.80 1.26 -38.64
CA TYR A 514 24.79 2.71 -38.43
C TYR A 514 24.79 3.46 -39.79
N PRO A 515 23.94 4.49 -39.99
CA PRO A 515 24.06 5.34 -41.17
C PRO A 515 25.26 6.28 -41.00
N SER A 516 26.14 6.25 -42.00
CA SER A 516 27.28 7.16 -42.16
C SER A 516 26.82 8.61 -42.39
N SER A 517 27.51 9.54 -41.75
CA SER A 517 27.33 10.99 -41.85
C SER A 517 27.49 11.51 -43.30
N PRO A 518 26.71 12.51 -43.74
CA PRO A 518 26.95 13.16 -45.02
C PRO A 518 28.17 14.10 -44.91
N SER A 519 29.14 13.89 -45.79
CA SER A 519 30.27 14.78 -46.03
C SER A 519 29.80 16.09 -46.64
N SER A 520 30.23 17.20 -46.06
CA SER A 520 30.12 18.55 -46.60
C SER A 520 31.04 18.73 -47.82
N GLU A 521 30.48 19.19 -48.93
CA GLU A 521 31.16 20.05 -49.91
C GLU A 521 30.68 21.50 -49.73
#